data_AF-A0A2T4MUX9-F1
#
_entry.id   AF-A0A2T4MUX9-F1
#
_cell.length_a   1.000
_cell.length_b   1.000
_cell.length_c   1.000
_cell.angle_alpha   90.00
_cell.angle_beta   90.00
_cell.angle_gamma   90.00
#
_symmetry.space_group_name_H-M   'P 1'
#
loop_
_entity.id
_entity.type
_entity.pdbx_description
1 polymer ?
#
loop_
_entity_poly.entity_id
_entity_poly.type
_entity_poly.pdbx_seq_one_letter_code
_entity_poly.pdbx_strand_id
1 'polypeptide(L)'
;MIQELALSHYSRQWLGRVATSAKLTPTRSGQRWLLHLTPDSPPARTVTLQVRWSGVQWQLLSLTNAEDWHTMSQPRDEICIDPKRSCFWRCQAGPVPLTEQPRVLANFLADLQRICIHRGYAVASAPIPDKETEDD
;
A
#
# COMPACT_ATOMS: atom_id res chain seq x y z
N MET A 1 -13.16 -2.90 -12.72
CA MET A 1 -12.58 -4.04 -11.96
C MET A 1 -11.29 -3.57 -11.26
N ILE A 2 -11.17 -3.61 -9.93
CA ILE A 2 -9.90 -3.25 -9.25
C ILE A 2 -9.02 -4.50 -9.19
N GLN A 3 -7.87 -4.45 -9.86
CA GLN A 3 -6.89 -5.55 -9.91
C GLN A 3 -5.97 -5.49 -8.68
N GLU A 4 -5.82 -6.62 -7.98
CA GLU A 4 -4.90 -6.77 -6.84
C GLU A 4 -3.44 -6.68 -7.33
N LEU A 5 -2.58 -6.05 -6.54
CA LEU A 5 -1.14 -6.08 -6.76
C LEU A 5 -0.57 -7.48 -6.54
N ALA A 6 0.26 -7.96 -7.47
CA ALA A 6 0.86 -9.29 -7.36
C ALA A 6 1.83 -9.38 -6.17
N LEU A 7 1.34 -9.94 -5.05
CA LEU A 7 2.13 -10.13 -3.84
C LEU A 7 2.74 -11.53 -3.76
N SER A 8 3.98 -11.59 -3.26
CA SER A 8 4.56 -12.84 -2.78
C SER A 8 3.77 -13.41 -1.60
N HIS A 9 3.91 -14.72 -1.34
CA HIS A 9 3.29 -15.35 -0.17
C HIS A 9 3.70 -14.65 1.15
N TYR A 10 4.97 -14.29 1.29
CA TYR A 10 5.50 -13.66 2.50
C TYR A 10 4.95 -12.24 2.70
N SER A 11 4.90 -11.44 1.64
CA SER A 11 4.31 -10.10 1.67
C SER A 11 2.82 -10.14 1.99
N ARG A 12 2.10 -11.16 1.49
CA ARG A 12 0.67 -11.35 1.81
C ARG A 12 0.45 -11.74 3.27
N GLN A 13 1.26 -12.63 3.82
CA GLN A 13 1.19 -12.98 5.24
C GLN A 13 1.46 -11.75 6.12
N TRP A 14 2.44 -10.93 5.73
CA TRP A 14 2.75 -9.69 6.44
C TRP A 14 1.63 -8.66 6.34
N LEU A 15 0.99 -8.50 5.17
CA LEU A 15 -0.18 -7.64 5.01
C LEU A 15 -1.30 -8.03 5.99
N GLY A 16 -1.51 -9.34 6.19
CA GLY A 16 -2.45 -9.83 7.19
C GLY A 16 -2.10 -9.38 8.62
N ARG A 17 -0.81 -9.40 8.99
CA ARG A 17 -0.36 -8.92 10.31
C ARG A 17 -0.56 -7.42 10.47
N VAL A 18 -0.31 -6.64 9.42
CA VAL A 18 -0.55 -5.18 9.43
C VAL A 18 -2.05 -4.89 9.62
N ALA A 19 -2.92 -5.60 8.89
CA ALA A 19 -4.37 -5.45 9.04
C ALA A 19 -4.86 -5.85 10.45
N THR A 20 -4.31 -6.91 11.04
CA THR A 20 -4.57 -7.28 12.44
C THR A 20 -4.10 -6.19 13.41
N SER A 21 -2.92 -5.61 13.19
CA SER A 21 -2.38 -4.53 14.03
C SER A 21 -3.22 -3.26 13.95
N ALA A 22 -3.82 -3.02 12.78
CA ALA A 22 -4.81 -1.96 12.56
C ALA A 22 -6.21 -2.30 13.11
N LYS A 23 -6.38 -3.46 13.75
CA LYS A 23 -7.64 -3.94 14.36
C LYS A 23 -8.79 -4.02 13.34
N LEU A 24 -8.48 -4.34 12.08
CA LEU A 24 -9.51 -4.49 11.06
C LEU A 24 -10.35 -5.75 11.30
N THR A 25 -11.66 -5.60 11.31
CA THR A 25 -12.63 -6.70 11.45
C THR A 25 -13.63 -6.66 10.28
N PRO A 26 -13.27 -7.21 9.11
CA PRO A 26 -14.17 -7.24 7.97
C PRO A 26 -15.39 -8.12 8.28
N THR A 27 -16.57 -7.65 7.90
CA THR A 27 -17.85 -8.37 8.03
C THR A 27 -18.35 -8.94 6.71
N ARG A 28 -17.84 -8.46 5.57
CA ARG A 28 -18.18 -8.95 4.23
C ARG A 28 -17.00 -8.87 3.26
N SER A 29 -17.00 -9.73 2.25
CA SER A 29 -16.08 -9.61 1.12
C SER A 29 -16.26 -8.28 0.40
N GLY A 30 -15.19 -7.75 -0.15
CA GLY A 30 -15.19 -6.50 -0.91
C GLY A 30 -14.92 -5.25 -0.08
N GLN A 31 -15.04 -5.30 1.25
CA GLN A 31 -14.76 -4.14 2.09
C GLN A 31 -13.32 -3.66 1.97
N ARG A 32 -13.14 -2.34 2.01
CA ARG A 32 -11.87 -1.67 1.76
C ARG A 32 -11.48 -0.74 2.89
N TRP A 33 -10.18 -0.60 3.09
CA TRP A 33 -9.57 0.32 4.05
C TRP A 33 -8.35 1.00 3.46
N LEU A 34 -8.08 2.21 3.93
CA LEU A 34 -6.75 2.81 3.90
C LEU A 34 -6.04 2.46 5.20
N LEU A 35 -4.78 2.04 5.10
CA LEU A 35 -3.87 1.82 6.21
C LEU A 35 -2.72 2.80 6.09
N HIS A 36 -2.55 3.66 7.08
CA HIS A 36 -1.44 4.59 7.19
C HIS A 36 -0.38 3.96 8.11
N LEU A 37 0.63 3.35 7.50
CA LEU A 37 1.69 2.60 8.15
C LEU A 37 2.92 3.49 8.35
N THR A 38 3.26 3.83 9.59
CA THR A 38 4.42 4.66 9.92
C THR A 38 5.48 3.80 10.62
N PRO A 39 6.62 3.48 9.98
CA PRO A 39 7.69 2.72 10.61
C PRO A 39 8.38 3.52 11.72
N ASP A 40 8.85 2.89 12.79
CA ASP A 40 9.47 3.59 13.94
C ASP A 40 10.96 3.95 13.71
N SER A 41 11.34 4.32 12.48
CA SER A 41 12.73 4.60 12.09
C SER A 41 12.89 5.94 11.39
N PRO A 42 13.63 6.93 11.94
CA PRO A 42 13.84 8.21 11.28
C PRO A 42 14.71 8.11 10.00
N PRO A 43 14.42 8.91 8.95
CA PRO A 43 13.18 9.66 8.76
C PRO A 43 12.04 8.70 8.40
N ALA A 44 11.10 8.51 9.34
CA ALA A 44 10.00 7.58 9.25
C ALA A 44 8.94 8.15 8.32
N ARG A 45 8.67 7.50 7.18
CA ARG A 45 7.61 7.92 6.28
C ARG A 45 6.41 7.02 6.38
N THR A 46 5.25 7.65 6.49
CA THR A 46 3.97 6.96 6.43
C THR A 46 3.76 6.42 5.02
N VAL A 47 3.61 5.11 4.92
CA VAL A 47 3.15 4.43 3.70
C VAL A 47 1.66 4.23 3.80
N THR A 48 0.91 4.74 2.83
CA THR A 48 -0.53 4.49 2.73
C THR A 48 -0.75 3.25 1.87
N LEU A 49 -1.44 2.26 2.42
CA LEU A 49 -1.84 1.03 1.73
C LEU A 49 -3.36 1.03 1.56
N GLN A 50 -3.85 0.82 0.35
CA GLN A 50 -5.26 0.50 0.15
C GLN A 50 -5.43 -1.00 0.12
N VAL A 51 -6.25 -1.54 1.04
CA VAL A 51 -6.49 -2.97 1.15
C VAL A 51 -7.94 -3.32 0.93
N ARG A 52 -8.19 -4.55 0.49
CA ARG A 52 -9.51 -5.15 0.35
C ARG A 52 -9.55 -6.51 1.04
N TRP A 53 -10.65 -6.81 1.72
CA TRP A 53 -10.92 -8.17 2.18
C TRP A 53 -11.58 -8.99 1.07
N SER A 54 -10.98 -10.12 0.67
CA SER A 54 -11.57 -10.98 -0.37
C SER A 54 -12.67 -11.93 0.15
N GLY A 55 -12.87 -12.01 1.46
CA GLY A 55 -13.64 -13.06 2.13
C GLY A 55 -12.75 -14.11 2.80
N VAL A 56 -11.52 -14.31 2.31
CA VAL A 56 -10.57 -15.29 2.86
C VAL A 56 -9.18 -14.72 3.15
N GLN A 57 -8.78 -13.64 2.46
CA GLN A 57 -7.47 -13.03 2.64
C GLN A 57 -7.50 -11.54 2.34
N TRP A 58 -6.48 -10.83 2.84
CA TRP A 58 -6.23 -9.43 2.53
C TRP A 58 -5.55 -9.31 1.16
N GLN A 59 -6.05 -8.40 0.34
CA GLN A 59 -5.53 -8.03 -0.97
C GLN A 59 -5.02 -6.60 -0.92
N LEU A 60 -3.84 -6.34 -1.48
CA LEU A 60 -3.32 -4.98 -1.65
C LEU A 60 -3.78 -4.45 -3.00
N LEU A 61 -4.46 -3.30 -2.98
CA LEU A 61 -4.98 -2.66 -4.18
C LEU A 61 -4.04 -1.57 -4.67
N SER A 62 -3.53 -0.74 -3.78
CA SER A 62 -2.60 0.35 -4.10
C SER A 62 -1.68 0.63 -2.92
N LEU A 63 -0.54 1.26 -3.18
CA LEU A 63 0.34 1.77 -2.14
C LEU A 63 0.99 3.08 -2.55
N THR A 64 1.26 3.95 -1.58
CA THR A 64 2.06 5.15 -1.78
C THR A 64 2.84 5.54 -0.53
N ASN A 65 4.08 5.99 -0.69
CA ASN A 65 4.85 6.69 0.35
C ASN A 65 5.13 8.16 -0.02
N ALA A 66 4.48 8.65 -1.08
CA ALA A 66 4.56 10.05 -1.47
C ALA A 66 3.83 10.91 -0.44
N GLU A 67 4.49 11.99 0.00
CA GLU A 67 3.89 13.04 0.82
C GLU A 67 3.09 14.01 -0.07
N ASP A 68 2.41 14.99 0.54
CA ASP A 68 1.74 16.07 -0.19
C ASP A 68 2.72 16.75 -1.16
N TRP A 69 2.21 17.12 -2.34
CA TRP A 69 3.02 17.65 -3.46
C TRP A 69 3.94 18.83 -3.08
N HIS A 70 3.61 19.57 -2.03
CA HIS A 70 4.38 20.69 -1.51
C HIS A 70 5.76 20.30 -0.92
N THR A 71 5.99 19.03 -0.56
CA THR A 71 7.28 18.54 -0.02
C THR A 71 8.08 17.68 -1.00
N MET A 72 7.62 17.55 -2.26
CA MET A 72 8.27 16.79 -3.35
C MET A 72 9.60 17.40 -3.88
N SER A 73 10.21 18.32 -3.14
CA SER A 73 11.50 18.95 -3.46
C SER A 73 12.71 18.11 -3.04
N GLN A 74 12.52 17.01 -2.31
CA GLN A 74 13.61 16.12 -1.91
C GLN A 74 13.86 15.04 -2.96
N PRO A 75 15.11 14.82 -3.41
CA PRO A 75 15.45 13.71 -4.31
C PRO A 75 15.38 12.39 -3.54
N ARG A 76 14.18 11.79 -3.47
CA ARG A 76 13.92 10.55 -2.74
C ARG A 76 13.03 9.62 -3.56
N ASP A 77 13.26 8.32 -3.41
CA ASP A 77 12.42 7.26 -4.00
C ASP A 77 11.04 7.25 -3.33
N GLU A 78 10.15 8.12 -3.81
CA GLU A 78 8.72 8.07 -3.51
C GLU A 78 8.04 7.29 -4.61
N ILE A 79 7.12 6.41 -4.25
CA ILE A 79 6.40 5.56 -5.18
C ILE A 79 4.90 5.73 -4.99
N CYS A 80 4.18 5.82 -6.10
CA CYS A 80 2.74 5.65 -6.14
C CYS A 80 2.42 4.48 -7.06
N ILE A 81 1.72 3.49 -6.53
CA ILE A 81 1.26 2.31 -7.25
C ILE A 81 -0.26 2.25 -7.13
N ASP A 82 -0.97 2.61 -8.18
CA ASP A 82 -2.42 2.50 -8.29
C ASP A 82 -2.79 1.83 -9.63
N PRO A 83 -3.09 0.51 -9.62
CA PRO A 83 -3.54 -0.23 -10.81
C PRO A 83 -4.82 0.33 -11.43
N LYS A 84 -5.70 0.97 -10.66
CA LYS A 84 -6.93 1.56 -11.21
C LYS A 84 -6.61 2.73 -12.14
N ARG A 85 -5.58 3.50 -11.79
CA ARG A 85 -5.14 4.66 -12.58
C ARG A 85 -3.97 4.34 -13.51
N SER A 86 -3.53 3.08 -13.57
CA SER A 86 -2.28 2.66 -14.23
C SER A 86 -1.07 3.50 -13.79
N CYS A 87 -1.09 4.00 -12.54
CA CYS A 87 -0.04 4.85 -12.01
C CYS A 87 0.98 3.97 -11.30
N PHE A 88 2.17 3.88 -11.88
CA PHE A 88 3.36 3.33 -11.25
C PHE A 88 4.45 4.37 -11.46
N TRP A 89 4.70 5.22 -10.47
CA TRP A 89 5.58 6.37 -10.63
C TRP A 89 6.56 6.44 -9.48
N ARG A 90 7.84 6.64 -9.77
CA ARG A 90 8.84 7.15 -8.83
C ARG A 90 8.97 8.68 -8.92
N CYS A 91 8.79 9.43 -7.83
CA CYS A 91 9.01 10.88 -7.85
C CYS A 91 10.42 11.20 -8.35
N GLN A 92 10.55 12.28 -9.12
CA GLN A 92 11.78 12.71 -9.80
C GLN A 92 12.32 11.77 -10.91
N ALA A 93 11.88 10.50 -10.98
CA ALA A 93 12.34 9.54 -12.00
C ALA A 93 11.30 9.23 -13.10
N GLY A 94 10.03 9.60 -12.89
CA GLY A 94 8.98 9.39 -13.89
C GLY A 94 8.34 7.99 -13.81
N PRO A 95 7.42 7.68 -14.74
CA PRO A 95 6.70 6.41 -14.73
C PRO A 95 7.65 5.21 -14.78
N VAL A 96 7.35 4.19 -13.97
CA VAL A 96 8.10 2.93 -13.91
C VAL A 96 7.65 2.05 -15.09
N PRO A 97 8.57 1.59 -15.95
CA PRO A 97 8.24 0.70 -17.06
C PRO A 97 7.52 -0.57 -16.60
N LEU A 98 6.54 -1.03 -17.38
CA LEU A 98 5.70 -2.20 -17.05
C LEU A 98 6.51 -3.44 -16.64
N THR A 99 7.62 -3.71 -17.33
CA THR A 99 8.51 -4.85 -17.07
C THR A 99 9.26 -4.74 -15.74
N GLU A 100 9.40 -3.55 -15.19
CA GLU A 100 10.08 -3.30 -13.92
C GLU A 100 9.14 -3.24 -12.73
N GLN A 101 7.83 -3.01 -12.96
CA GLN A 101 6.83 -2.83 -11.90
C GLN A 101 6.82 -3.97 -10.87
N PRO A 102 6.87 -5.27 -11.25
CA PRO A 102 6.89 -6.37 -10.27
C PRO A 102 8.13 -6.31 -9.36
N ARG A 103 9.31 -6.02 -9.94
CA ARG A 103 10.57 -5.92 -9.20
C ARG A 103 10.55 -4.73 -8.24
N VAL A 104 10.07 -3.58 -8.70
CA VAL A 104 9.99 -2.36 -7.89
C VAL A 104 9.02 -2.55 -6.72
N LEU A 105 7.85 -3.13 -6.96
CA LEU A 105 6.88 -3.46 -5.91
C LEU A 105 7.47 -4.45 -4.88
N ALA A 106 8.09 -5.53 -5.34
CA ALA A 106 8.67 -6.56 -4.48
C ALA A 106 9.77 -5.99 -3.58
N ASN A 107 10.69 -5.20 -4.14
CA ASN A 107 11.78 -4.56 -3.39
C ASN A 107 11.24 -3.59 -2.35
N PHE A 108 10.29 -2.72 -2.74
CA PHE A 108 9.70 -1.76 -1.82
C PHE A 108 9.02 -2.45 -0.63
N LEU A 109 8.21 -3.47 -0.88
CA LEU A 109 7.54 -4.23 0.18
C LEU A 109 8.52 -4.99 1.06
N ALA A 110 9.59 -5.56 0.48
CA ALA A 110 10.61 -6.26 1.25
C ALA A 110 11.33 -5.32 2.22
N ASP A 111 11.72 -4.12 1.77
CA ASP A 111 12.36 -3.12 2.62
C ASP A 111 11.42 -2.58 3.69
N LEU A 112 10.19 -2.23 3.32
CA LEU A 112 9.18 -1.76 4.27
C LEU A 112 8.92 -2.81 5.35
N GLN A 113 8.69 -4.06 4.93
CA GLN A 113 8.48 -5.18 5.85
C GLN A 113 9.68 -5.38 6.78
N ARG A 114 10.90 -5.36 6.25
CA ARG A 114 12.14 -5.49 7.04
C ARG A 114 12.23 -4.40 8.09
N ILE A 115 11.99 -3.14 7.73
CA ILE A 115 12.03 -2.02 8.68
C ILE A 115 10.96 -2.21 9.77
N CYS A 116 9.71 -2.47 9.38
CA CYS A 116 8.60 -2.65 10.33
C CYS A 116 8.84 -3.83 11.30
N ILE A 117 9.41 -4.94 10.84
CA ILE A 117 9.73 -6.09 11.69
C ILE A 117 10.84 -5.76 12.69
N HIS A 118 11.90 -5.08 12.26
CA HIS A 118 13.06 -4.85 13.11
C HIS A 118 12.96 -3.62 14.00
N ARG A 119 12.18 -2.62 13.61
CA ARG A 119 12.09 -1.33 14.30
C ARG A 119 10.74 -1.10 14.96
N GLY A 120 9.70 -1.81 14.55
CA GLY A 120 8.33 -1.49 14.93
C GLY A 120 7.66 -0.55 13.92
N TYR A 121 6.36 -0.35 14.13
CA TYR A 121 5.54 0.57 13.36
C TYR A 121 4.25 0.93 14.10
N ALA A 122 3.74 2.12 13.83
CA ALA A 122 2.36 2.50 14.09
C ALA A 122 1.51 2.27 12.83
N VAL A 123 0.23 1.93 13.02
CA VAL A 123 -0.72 1.85 11.91
C VAL A 123 -2.06 2.46 12.31
N ALA A 124 -2.53 3.40 11.50
CA ALA A 124 -3.89 3.94 11.58
C ALA A 124 -4.71 3.43 10.39
N SER A 125 -6.02 3.25 10.57
CA SER A 125 -6.90 2.79 9.50
C SER A 125 -8.11 3.70 9.32
N ALA A 126 -8.50 3.90 8.07
CA ALA A 126 -9.75 4.56 7.71
C ALA A 126 -10.56 3.64 6.77
N PRO A 127 -11.85 3.36 7.06
CA PRO A 127 -12.69 2.61 6.13
C PRO A 127 -12.92 3.41 4.85
N ILE A 128 -12.91 2.73 3.70
CA ILE A 128 -13.31 3.33 2.43
C ILE A 128 -14.77 2.93 2.20
N PRO A 129 -15.69 3.89 2.05
CA PRO A 129 -17.10 3.59 1.78
C PRO A 129 -17.23 2.67 0.57
N ASP A 130 -18.11 1.69 0.67
CA ASP A 130 -18.52 0.85 -0.46
C ASP A 130 -19.43 1.68 -1.38
N LYS A 131 -18.85 2.67 -2.07
CA LYS A 131 -19.49 3.27 -3.25
C LYS A 131 -19.22 2.35 -4.45
N GLU A 132 -20.15 1.43 -4.69
CA GLU A 132 -20.68 1.27 -6.05
C GLU A 132 -21.81 2.29 -6.14
N THR A 133 -21.49 3.48 -6.65
CA THR A 133 -22.52 4.30 -7.28
C THR A 133 -22.32 4.07 -8.76
N GLU A 134 -23.40 3.61 -9.38
CA GLU A 134 -23.58 3.46 -10.82
C GLU A 134 -22.86 4.59 -11.58
N ASP A 135 -22.10 4.19 -12.59
CA ASP A 135 -21.93 4.99 -13.79
C ASP A 135 -22.00 3.96 -14.93
N ASP A 136 -23.19 3.89 -15.51
CA ASP A 136 -23.53 3.14 -16.74
C ASP A 136 -22.69 3.64 -17.93
#